data_AF-A0A1H4YW74-F1
#
_entry.id   AF-A0A1H4YW74-F1
#
_cell.length_a   1.000
_cell.length_b   1.000
_cell.length_c   1.000
_cell.angle_alpha   90.00
_cell.angle_beta   90.00
_cell.angle_gamma   90.00
#
_symmetry.space_group_name_H-M   'P 1'
#
loop_
_entity.id
_entity.type
_entity.pdbx_description
1 polymer ?
#
loop_
_entity_poly.entity_id
_entity_poly.type
_entity_poly.pdbx_seq_one_letter_code
_entity_poly.pdbx_strand_id
1 'polypeptide(L)' 'MVFKEKTTDNELYVYLNGNLIYKKWLDSGESKVFDVMAYDKYTLKSITKIK' A
#
# COMPACT_ATOMS: atom_id res chain seq x y z
N MET A 1 -0.81 -8.03 -13.25
CA MET A 1 -0.70 -6.91 -12.29
C MET A 1 0.06 -7.44 -11.08
N VAL A 2 1.21 -6.85 -10.76
CA VAL A 2 2.06 -7.28 -9.64
C VAL A 2 1.88 -6.29 -8.50
N PHE A 3 1.32 -6.77 -7.40
CA PHE A 3 1.27 -6.05 -6.13
C PHE A 3 2.46 -6.52 -5.30
N LYS A 4 3.28 -5.58 -4.82
CA LYS A 4 4.49 -5.89 -4.07
C LYS A 4 4.54 -5.02 -2.83
N GLU A 5 4.35 -5.66 -1.69
CA GLU A 5 4.53 -5.05 -0.38
C GLU A 5 5.96 -5.31 0.07
N LYS A 6 6.61 -4.28 0.56
CA LYS A 6 7.94 -4.37 1.14
C LYS A 6 7.94 -3.64 2.48
N THR A 7 8.26 -4.37 3.53
CA THR A 7 8.45 -3.80 4.86
C THR A 7 9.94 -3.82 5.17
N THR A 8 10.50 -2.68 5.58
CA THR A 8 11.92 -2.53 5.90
C THR A 8 12.04 -1.54 7.05
N ASP A 9 12.72 -1.91 8.14
CA ASP A 9 13.03 -1.02 9.27
C ASP A 9 11.91 -0.02 9.63
N ASN A 10 10.73 -0.53 9.93
CA ASN A 10 9.55 0.28 10.29
C ASN A 10 8.99 1.18 9.17
N GLU A 11 9.26 0.88 7.91
CA GLU A 11 8.63 1.51 6.76
C GLU A 11 7.98 0.44 5.88
N LEU A 12 6.71 0.66 5.54
CA LEU A 12 5.93 -0.17 4.64
C LEU A 12 5.77 0.56 3.31
N TYR A 13 6.19 -0.10 2.24
CA TYR A 13 6.14 0.40 0.88
C TYR A 13 5.28 -0.53 0.04
N VAL A 14 4.34 0.05 -0.68
CA VAL A 14 3.43 -0.69 -1.54
C VAL A 14 3.63 -0.24 -2.97
N TYR A 15 4.06 -1.18 -3.79
CA TYR A 15 4.26 -1.00 -5.21
C TYR A 15 3.17 -1.71 -5.99
N LEU A 16 2.64 -1.02 -6.98
CA LEU A 16 1.70 -1.55 -7.94
C LEU A 16 2.29 -1.43 -9.33
N ASN A 17 2.48 -2.56 -10.00
CA ASN A 17 2.98 -2.61 -11.37
C ASN A 17 4.32 -1.86 -11.56
N GLY A 18 5.15 -1.82 -10.51
CA GLY A 18 6.42 -1.09 -10.47
C GLY A 18 6.33 0.34 -9.93
N ASN A 19 5.14 0.93 -9.80
CA ASN A 19 4.94 2.27 -9.27
C ASN A 19 4.67 2.24 -7.76
N LEU A 20 5.34 3.10 -6.99
CA LEU A 20 5.05 3.28 -5.57
C LEU A 20 3.72 4.00 -5.41
N ILE A 21 2.72 3.33 -4.84
CA ILE A 21 1.37 3.88 -4.66
C ILE A 21 1.10 4.29 -3.21
N TYR A 22 1.78 3.67 -2.25
CA TYR A 22 1.60 3.92 -0.83
C TYR A 22 2.87 3.69 -0.04
N LYS A 23 3.09 4.57 0.93
CA LYS A 23 4.16 4.45 1.91
C LYS A 23 3.57 4.69 3.31
N LYS A 24 3.96 3.90 4.28
CA LYS A 24 3.61 4.08 5.69
C LYS A 24 4.85 3.97 6.55
N TRP A 25 5.04 4.91 7.46
CA TRP A 25 6.00 4.83 8.53
C TRP A 25 5.31 4.16 9.71
N LEU A 26 5.77 2.96 10.07
CA LEU A 26 5.33 2.23 11.26
C LEU A 26 5.91 2.85 12.54
N ASP A 27 7.05 3.53 12.43
CA ASP A 27 7.71 4.21 13.55
C ASP A 27 6.89 5.41 14.06
N SER A 28 6.57 6.36 13.17
CA SER A 28 5.76 7.54 13.52
C SER A 28 4.25 7.34 13.32
N GLY A 29 3.82 6.22 12.71
CA GLY A 29 2.43 5.98 12.35
C GLY A 29 1.92 6.80 11.16
N GLU A 30 2.76 7.69 10.60
CA GLU A 30 2.43 8.50 9.43
C GLU A 30 2.25 7.64 8.18
N SER A 31 1.38 8.07 7.28
CA SER A 31 1.20 7.41 5.99
C SER A 31 1.00 8.41 4.87
N LYS A 32 1.53 8.06 3.70
CA LYS A 32 1.46 8.86 2.49
C LYS A 32 1.01 8.01 1.32
N VAL A 33 -0.17 8.36 0.81
CA VAL A 33 -0.73 7.77 -0.40
C VAL A 33 -0.28 8.64 -1.57
N PHE A 34 0.42 8.03 -2.53
CA PHE A 34 0.86 8.72 -3.74
C PHE A 34 -0.19 8.64 -4.84
N ASP A 35 -0.86 7.49 -4.93
CA ASP A 35 -1.89 7.26 -5.92
C ASP A 35 -3.13 6.68 -5.23
N VAL A 36 -4.07 7.58 -4.89
CA VAL A 36 -5.29 7.22 -4.16
C VAL A 36 -6.18 6.33 -5.02
N MET A 37 -6.23 6.54 -6.34
CA MET A 37 -7.05 5.69 -7.23
C MET A 37 -6.52 4.26 -7.29
N ALA A 38 -5.20 4.09 -7.38
CA ALA A 38 -4.60 2.77 -7.25
C ALA A 38 -4.85 2.22 -5.84
N TYR A 39 -4.49 2.95 -4.79
CA TYR A 39 -4.64 2.48 -3.41
C TYR A 39 -6.08 2.06 -3.09
N ASP A 40 -7.08 2.86 -3.48
CA ASP A 40 -8.51 2.60 -3.28
C ASP A 40 -8.95 1.33 -4.02
N LYS A 41 -8.60 1.21 -5.30
CA LYS A 41 -8.95 0.05 -6.15
C LYS A 41 -8.38 -1.28 -5.65
N TYR A 42 -7.23 -1.27 -4.99
CA TYR A 42 -6.59 -2.49 -4.46
C TYR A 42 -6.89 -2.73 -2.98
N THR A 43 -7.01 -1.68 -2.16
CA THR A 43 -7.34 -1.81 -0.73
C THR A 43 -8.82 -2.20 -0.53
N LEU A 44 -9.76 -1.62 -1.28
CA LEU A 44 -11.18 -2.02 -1.24
C LEU A 44 -11.39 -3.47 -1.68
N LYS A 45 -10.58 -3.96 -2.63
CA LYS A 45 -10.62 -5.36 -3.04
C LYS A 45 -10.20 -6.33 -1.93
N SER A 46 -9.26 -5.93 -1.07
CA SER A 46 -8.90 -6.74 0.11
C SER A 46 -9.97 -6.69 1.21
N ILE A 47 -10.71 -5.59 1.35
CA ILE A 47 -11.80 -5.49 2.36
C ILE A 47 -13.01 -6.37 1.99
N THR A 48 -13.18 -6.72 0.71
CA THR A 48 -14.31 -7.56 0.26
C THR A 48 -13.95 -9.06 0.17
N LYS A 49 -12.88 -9.51 0.83
CA LYS A 49 -12.57 -10.94 0.96
C LYS A 49 -12.46 -11.37 2.42
N ILE A 50 -13.53 -11.11 3.17
CA ILE A 50 -13.88 -11.88 4.37
C ILE A 50 -15.39 -12.13 4.29
N LYS A 51 -15.78 -13.25 3.69
CA LYS A 51 -17.09 -13.88 3.84
C LYS A 51 -16.86 -15.36 4.09
#